data_AF-A0A8S3QY23-F1
#
_entry.id   AF-A0A8S3QY23-F1
#
_cell.length_a   1.000
_cell.length_b   1.000
_cell.length_c   1.000
_cell.angle_alpha   90.00
_cell.angle_beta   90.00
_cell.angle_gamma   90.00
#
_symmetry.space_group_name_H-M   'P 1'
#
loop_
_entity.id
_entity.type
_entity.pdbx_description
1 polymer ?
#
loop_
_entity_poly.entity_id
_entity_poly.type
_entity_poly.pdbx_seq_one_letter_code
_entity_poly.pdbx_strand_id
1 'polypeptide(L)'
;MSGKYNGVQARISSIIPEATYVHCKSHCLNLAVVHSCKDNSVRNVMTVVQEIGFAFDYSAKRLQAFFDELSSDAATKENMEKRTKLRTLCETWWTSRADALYTFKTAFPVVVHSLERLQNLGDDKAGQHLASLMRFQFVIALVVSEHVLQSTVHLPIFLQGAECDLLEAVKECKTVVEMLRSERNDDNTYLMDIGLSLEDFKREVERWRARCRILPRDKVPTTLCQTLDIVNPHCIRLLIQYCVFS
;
A
#
# COMPACT_ATOMS: atom_id res chain seq x y z
N MET A 1 -8.18 3.61 25.77
CA MET A 1 -7.68 4.57 26.78
C MET A 1 -8.75 5.55 27.27
N SER A 2 -9.69 5.99 26.42
CA SER A 2 -10.70 7.03 26.72
C SER A 2 -12.11 6.50 27.07
N GLY A 3 -12.22 5.26 27.56
CA GLY A 3 -13.52 4.67 27.90
C GLY A 3 -14.19 5.43 29.06
N LYS A 4 -15.47 5.81 28.89
CA LYS A 4 -16.22 6.64 29.86
C LYS A 4 -16.25 6.08 31.29
N TYR A 5 -16.38 4.77 31.44
CA TYR A 5 -16.58 4.13 32.77
C TYR A 5 -15.34 3.39 33.29
N ASN A 6 -14.58 2.76 32.39
CA ASN A 6 -13.44 1.90 32.74
C ASN A 6 -12.14 2.26 31.99
N GLY A 7 -12.11 3.39 31.30
CA GLY A 7 -10.90 3.86 30.62
C GLY A 7 -9.86 4.37 31.62
N VAL A 8 -8.59 4.23 31.26
CA VAL A 8 -7.46 4.78 32.03
C VAL A 8 -7.66 6.28 32.29
N GLN A 9 -8.15 7.03 31.30
CA GLN A 9 -8.51 8.43 31.46
C GLN A 9 -9.55 8.65 32.56
N ALA A 10 -10.67 7.93 32.56
CA ALA A 10 -11.71 8.06 33.58
C ALA A 10 -11.20 7.71 34.99
N ARG A 11 -10.34 6.70 35.10
CA ARG A 11 -9.71 6.32 36.39
C ARG A 11 -8.77 7.42 36.89
N ILE A 12 -7.91 7.98 36.04
CA ILE A 12 -7.00 9.07 36.42
C ILE A 12 -7.80 10.31 36.84
N SER A 13 -8.81 10.71 36.05
CA SER A 13 -9.65 11.87 36.37
C SER A 13 -10.47 11.68 37.66
N SER A 14 -10.77 10.45 38.07
CA SER A 14 -11.43 10.19 39.37
C SER A 14 -10.53 10.44 40.58
N ILE A 15 -9.20 10.35 40.40
CA ILE A 15 -8.21 10.59 41.44
C ILE A 15 -7.73 12.04 41.40
N ILE A 16 -7.53 12.58 40.19
CA ILE A 16 -7.04 13.94 39.94
C ILE A 16 -7.97 14.60 38.91
N PRO A 17 -9.04 15.28 39.35
CA PRO A 17 -10.01 15.93 38.45
C PRO A 17 -9.40 16.98 37.53
N GLU A 18 -8.30 17.61 37.92
CA GLU A 18 -7.59 18.65 37.17
C GLU A 18 -6.72 18.06 36.04
N ALA A 19 -6.50 16.75 36.02
CA ALA A 19 -5.68 16.11 35.01
C ALA A 19 -6.32 16.25 33.62
N THR A 20 -5.64 16.98 32.73
CA THR A 20 -6.09 17.16 31.34
C THR A 20 -5.78 15.91 30.53
N TYR A 21 -6.81 15.32 29.94
CA TYR A 21 -6.63 14.22 29.02
C TYR A 21 -6.24 14.74 27.63
N VAL A 22 -5.14 14.23 27.09
CA VAL A 22 -4.69 14.50 25.72
C VAL A 22 -4.61 13.18 24.97
N HIS A 23 -5.15 13.16 23.74
CA HIS A 23 -5.03 11.98 22.88
C HIS A 23 -3.59 11.77 22.42
N CYS A 24 -3.17 10.51 22.38
CA CYS A 24 -1.89 10.11 21.80
C CYS A 24 -1.85 10.50 20.31
N LYS A 25 -0.92 11.38 19.92
CA LYS A 25 -0.82 11.87 18.54
C LYS A 25 -0.44 10.78 17.55
N SER A 26 0.40 9.82 17.97
CA SER A 26 0.69 8.63 17.18
C SER A 26 -0.56 7.77 16.92
N HIS A 27 -1.45 7.65 17.91
CA HIS A 27 -2.76 6.99 17.72
C HIS A 27 -3.68 7.77 16.79
N CYS A 28 -3.74 9.11 16.92
CA CYS A 28 -4.50 9.97 16.01
C CYS A 28 -4.01 9.81 14.56
N LEU A 29 -2.70 9.79 14.35
CA LEU A 29 -2.11 9.56 13.03
C LEU A 29 -2.49 8.20 12.48
N ASN A 30 -2.40 7.13 13.28
CA ASN A 30 -2.84 5.79 12.86
C ASN A 30 -4.32 5.78 12.41
N LEU A 31 -5.20 6.47 13.14
CA LEU A 31 -6.61 6.58 12.75
C LEU A 31 -6.79 7.32 11.42
N ALA A 32 -6.05 8.39 11.19
CA ALA A 32 -6.09 9.13 9.92
C ALA A 32 -5.63 8.26 8.74
N VAL A 33 -4.51 7.54 8.90
CA VAL A 33 -3.98 6.61 7.88
C VAL A 33 -4.93 5.45 7.60
N VAL A 34 -5.48 4.83 8.65
CA VAL A 34 -6.48 3.75 8.47
C VAL A 34 -7.73 4.29 7.77
N HIS A 35 -8.13 5.52 8.05
CA HIS A 35 -9.27 6.15 7.38
C HIS A 35 -8.99 6.40 5.89
N SER A 36 -7.79 6.87 5.52
CA SER A 36 -7.43 7.09 4.12
C SER A 36 -7.34 5.78 3.31
N CYS A 37 -7.02 4.68 3.97
CA CYS A 37 -6.99 3.34 3.36
C CYS A 37 -8.38 2.72 3.12
N LYS A 38 -9.47 3.46 3.33
CA LYS A 38 -10.84 2.98 3.05
C LYS A 38 -11.20 2.97 1.57
N ASP A 39 -10.41 3.56 0.69
CA ASP A 39 -10.69 3.48 -0.75
C ASP A 39 -10.72 2.01 -1.23
N ASN A 40 -11.63 1.70 -2.16
CA ASN A 40 -11.83 0.34 -2.64
C ASN A 40 -10.56 -0.25 -3.27
N SER A 41 -9.78 0.56 -4.00
CA SER A 41 -8.56 0.08 -4.65
C SER A 41 -7.48 -0.28 -3.61
N VAL A 42 -7.31 0.56 -2.59
CA VAL A 42 -6.38 0.32 -1.48
C VAL A 42 -6.82 -0.89 -0.67
N ARG A 43 -8.12 -0.99 -0.33
CA ARG A 43 -8.64 -2.17 0.39
C ARG A 43 -8.44 -3.46 -0.40
N ASN A 44 -8.71 -3.43 -1.71
CA ASN A 44 -8.50 -4.60 -2.56
C ASN A 44 -7.02 -5.01 -2.59
N VAL A 45 -6.09 -4.05 -2.66
CA VAL A 45 -4.65 -4.34 -2.56
C VAL A 45 -4.34 -5.02 -1.23
N MET A 46 -4.79 -4.43 -0.12
CA MET A 46 -4.56 -4.98 1.21
C MET A 46 -5.10 -6.41 1.34
N THR A 47 -6.33 -6.66 0.87
CA THR A 47 -6.93 -7.99 0.90
C THR A 47 -6.15 -9.00 0.07
N VAL A 48 -5.80 -8.66 -1.18
CA VAL A 48 -5.07 -9.58 -2.07
C VAL A 48 -3.65 -9.86 -1.55
N VAL A 49 -2.95 -8.84 -1.05
CA VAL A 49 -1.62 -9.01 -0.42
C VAL A 49 -1.72 -9.94 0.78
N GLN A 50 -2.74 -9.77 1.63
CA GLN A 50 -2.99 -10.65 2.77
C GLN A 50 -3.24 -12.10 2.36
N GLU A 51 -4.14 -12.31 1.40
CA GLU A 51 -4.52 -13.63 0.92
C GLU A 51 -3.33 -14.37 0.31
N ILE A 52 -2.51 -13.69 -0.49
CA ILE A 52 -1.32 -14.27 -1.10
C ILE A 52 -0.25 -14.57 -0.04
N GLY A 53 -0.03 -13.66 0.91
CA GLY A 53 0.85 -13.89 2.05
C GLY A 53 0.48 -15.18 2.80
N PHE A 54 -0.80 -15.32 3.14
CA PHE A 54 -1.32 -16.53 3.77
C PHE A 54 -1.26 -17.77 2.87
N ALA A 55 -1.50 -17.63 1.56
CA ALA A 55 -1.43 -18.73 0.62
C ALA A 55 -0.02 -19.34 0.57
N PHE A 56 1.02 -18.52 0.63
CA PHE A 56 2.40 -18.98 0.71
C PHE A 56 2.76 -19.49 2.10
N ASP A 57 2.32 -18.84 3.18
CA ASP A 57 2.67 -19.28 4.54
C ASP A 57 2.04 -20.62 4.96
N TYR A 58 0.79 -20.88 4.55
CA TYR A 58 0.04 -22.06 4.99
C TYR A 58 0.12 -23.27 4.06
N SER A 59 0.87 -23.18 2.96
CA SER A 59 1.03 -24.30 2.02
C SER A 59 2.50 -24.57 1.75
N ALA A 60 3.01 -25.70 2.24
CA ALA A 60 4.40 -26.10 2.01
C ALA A 60 4.77 -26.18 0.52
N LYS A 61 3.83 -26.64 -0.33
CA LYS A 61 4.02 -26.68 -1.80
C LYS A 61 4.21 -25.27 -2.38
N ARG A 62 3.36 -24.32 -1.97
CA ARG A 62 3.42 -22.94 -2.49
C ARG A 62 4.64 -22.21 -1.94
N LEU A 63 4.93 -22.40 -0.66
CA LEU A 63 6.11 -21.85 -0.01
C LEU A 63 7.39 -22.33 -0.70
N GLN A 64 7.48 -23.63 -1.03
CA GLN A 64 8.62 -24.17 -1.76
C GLN A 64 8.75 -23.54 -3.15
N ALA A 65 7.65 -23.37 -3.88
CA ALA A 65 7.67 -22.67 -5.17
C ALA A 65 8.22 -21.24 -5.01
N PHE A 66 7.75 -20.49 -4.00
CA PHE A 66 8.28 -19.17 -3.69
C PHE A 66 9.78 -19.17 -3.37
N PHE A 67 10.24 -20.13 -2.58
CA PHE A 67 11.65 -20.29 -2.26
C PHE A 67 12.54 -20.60 -3.46
N ASP A 68 12.06 -21.47 -4.34
CA ASP A 68 12.77 -21.83 -5.57
C ASP A 68 12.93 -20.59 -6.47
N GLU A 69 11.85 -19.82 -6.68
CA GLU A 69 11.87 -18.59 -7.49
C GLU A 69 12.70 -17.47 -6.81
N LEU A 70 12.65 -17.34 -5.49
CA LEU A 70 13.47 -16.37 -4.77
C LEU A 70 14.96 -16.73 -4.83
N SER A 71 15.27 -18.03 -4.90
CA SER A 71 16.66 -18.50 -4.99
C SER A 71 17.25 -18.32 -6.39
N SER A 72 16.40 -18.30 -7.43
CA SER A 72 16.81 -18.05 -8.81
C SER A 72 16.91 -16.54 -9.13
N ASP A 73 16.20 -15.68 -8.41
CA ASP A 73 16.24 -14.22 -8.56
C ASP A 73 17.15 -13.54 -7.52
N ALA A 74 18.44 -13.44 -7.85
CA ALA A 74 19.44 -12.83 -6.97
C ALA A 74 19.15 -11.35 -6.65
N ALA A 75 18.60 -10.59 -7.60
CA ALA A 75 18.31 -9.17 -7.41
C ALA A 75 17.16 -8.96 -6.42
N THR A 76 16.05 -9.68 -6.61
CA THR A 76 14.93 -9.63 -5.67
C THR A 76 15.34 -10.13 -4.29
N LYS A 77 16.14 -11.20 -4.21
CA LYS A 77 16.65 -11.73 -2.93
C LYS A 77 17.52 -10.75 -2.16
N GLU A 78 18.37 -10.00 -2.85
CA GLU A 78 19.18 -8.93 -2.26
C GLU A 78 18.28 -7.80 -1.75
N ASN A 79 17.35 -7.32 -2.57
CA ASN A 79 16.41 -6.24 -2.24
C ASN A 79 15.44 -6.61 -1.11
N MET A 80 15.12 -7.88 -0.94
CA MET A 80 14.31 -8.39 0.17
C MET A 80 15.08 -8.45 1.50
N GLU A 81 16.33 -7.97 1.57
CA GLU A 81 17.13 -7.93 2.81
C GLU A 81 17.25 -9.30 3.51
N LYS A 82 17.40 -10.38 2.72
CA LYS A 82 17.42 -11.77 3.20
C LYS A 82 16.10 -12.28 3.79
N ARG A 83 14.99 -11.54 3.65
CA ARG A 83 13.66 -12.05 3.98
C ARG A 83 13.32 -13.20 3.04
N THR A 84 12.80 -14.27 3.61
CA THR A 84 12.49 -15.51 2.91
C THR A 84 11.00 -15.76 2.74
N LYS A 85 10.17 -14.85 3.26
CA LYS A 85 8.71 -14.93 3.28
C LYS A 85 8.11 -13.56 3.07
N LEU A 86 6.88 -13.55 2.57
CA LEU A 86 6.05 -12.35 2.57
C LEU A 86 5.66 -12.00 4.00
N ARG A 87 5.42 -10.71 4.25
CA ARG A 87 4.84 -10.25 5.51
C ARG A 87 3.33 -10.17 5.37
N THR A 88 2.63 -10.66 6.38
CA THR A 88 1.18 -10.52 6.50
C THR A 88 0.84 -9.18 7.12
N LEU A 89 -0.29 -8.59 6.74
CA LEU A 89 -0.76 -7.33 7.30
C LEU A 89 -1.20 -7.55 8.74
N CYS A 90 -0.77 -6.64 9.61
CA CYS A 90 -1.32 -6.50 10.95
C CYS A 90 -2.45 -5.45 10.92
N GLU A 91 -3.60 -5.77 11.50
CA GLU A 91 -4.73 -4.84 11.54
C GLU A 91 -4.45 -3.62 12.40
N THR A 92 -3.70 -3.78 13.49
CA THR A 92 -3.58 -2.80 14.58
C THR A 92 -2.46 -1.78 14.39
N TRP A 93 -1.47 -2.07 13.54
CA TRP A 93 -0.29 -1.21 13.35
C TRP A 93 -0.04 -0.95 11.88
N TRP A 94 -0.29 0.29 11.47
CA TRP A 94 -0.16 0.69 10.09
C TRP A 94 1.29 0.66 9.58
N THR A 95 2.29 0.86 10.46
CA THR A 95 3.72 0.72 10.10
C THR A 95 4.04 -0.70 9.63
N SER A 96 3.39 -1.72 10.21
CA SER A 96 3.47 -3.10 9.73
C SER A 96 2.82 -3.29 8.35
N ARG A 97 1.79 -2.51 8.02
CA ARG A 97 1.19 -2.53 6.68
C ARG A 97 2.11 -1.91 5.64
N ALA A 98 2.74 -0.78 5.95
CA ALA A 98 3.72 -0.13 5.08
C ALA A 98 4.85 -1.11 4.71
N ASP A 99 5.40 -1.78 5.71
CA ASP A 99 6.49 -2.73 5.54
C ASP A 99 6.06 -4.05 4.86
N ALA A 100 4.81 -4.50 5.06
CA ALA A 100 4.24 -5.61 4.31
C ALA A 100 4.05 -5.28 2.82
N LEU A 101 3.54 -4.09 2.50
CA LEU A 101 3.43 -3.64 1.12
C LEU A 101 4.80 -3.45 0.47
N TYR A 102 5.77 -2.88 1.18
CA TYR A 102 7.15 -2.77 0.71
C TYR A 102 7.71 -4.16 0.38
N THR A 103 7.61 -5.11 1.32
CA THR A 103 8.07 -6.49 1.12
C THR A 103 7.39 -7.14 -0.08
N PHE A 104 6.07 -6.95 -0.22
CA PHE A 104 5.30 -7.51 -1.32
C PHE A 104 5.66 -6.88 -2.67
N LYS A 105 5.81 -5.55 -2.73
CA LYS A 105 6.25 -4.79 -3.92
C LYS A 105 7.63 -5.27 -4.37
N THR A 106 8.57 -5.39 -3.42
CA THR A 106 9.92 -5.88 -3.70
C THR A 106 9.92 -7.32 -4.18
N ALA A 107 9.09 -8.18 -3.59
CA ALA A 107 8.95 -9.59 -3.98
C ALA A 107 8.06 -9.82 -5.22
N PHE A 108 7.52 -8.76 -5.84
CA PHE A 108 6.46 -8.88 -6.85
C PHE A 108 6.83 -9.80 -8.03
N PRO A 109 8.04 -9.74 -8.63
CA PRO A 109 8.43 -10.66 -9.71
C PRO A 109 8.42 -12.12 -9.26
N VAL A 110 9.01 -12.40 -8.09
CA VAL A 110 9.07 -13.74 -7.49
C VAL A 110 7.66 -14.26 -7.20
N VAL A 111 6.76 -13.41 -6.68
CA VAL A 111 5.35 -13.76 -6.43
C VAL A 111 4.65 -14.15 -7.72
N VAL A 112 4.80 -13.34 -8.78
CA VAL A 112 4.18 -13.60 -10.09
C VAL A 112 4.67 -14.93 -10.67
N HIS A 113 5.99 -15.13 -10.78
CA HIS A 113 6.55 -16.38 -11.33
C HIS A 113 6.15 -17.61 -10.52
N SER A 114 6.11 -17.48 -9.19
CA SER A 114 5.66 -18.57 -8.31
C SER A 114 4.22 -18.95 -8.58
N LEU A 115 3.33 -17.96 -8.73
CA LEU A 115 1.92 -18.19 -9.01
C LEU A 115 1.69 -18.76 -10.42
N GLU A 116 2.45 -18.31 -11.42
CA GLU A 116 2.44 -18.88 -12.79
C GLU A 116 2.88 -20.34 -12.79
N ARG A 117 3.99 -20.67 -12.11
CA ARG A 117 4.45 -22.06 -11.96
C ARG A 117 3.40 -22.92 -11.28
N LEU A 118 2.80 -22.43 -10.19
CA LEU A 118 1.76 -23.16 -9.46
C LEU A 118 0.49 -23.36 -10.30
N GLN A 119 0.07 -22.35 -11.07
CA GLN A 119 -1.04 -22.46 -12.01
C GLN A 119 -0.78 -23.55 -13.07
N ASN A 120 0.42 -23.57 -13.64
CA ASN A 120 0.83 -24.60 -14.62
C ASN A 120 0.85 -26.02 -14.03
N LEU A 121 1.02 -26.13 -12.70
CA LEU A 121 0.93 -27.38 -11.94
C LEU A 121 -0.50 -27.70 -11.44
N GLY A 122 -1.52 -26.99 -11.94
CA GLY A 122 -2.93 -27.22 -11.65
C GLY A 122 -3.45 -26.59 -10.36
N ASP A 123 -2.78 -25.58 -9.80
CA ASP A 123 -3.30 -24.82 -8.66
C ASP A 123 -4.22 -23.67 -9.12
N ASP A 124 -5.52 -23.93 -9.21
CA ASP A 124 -6.53 -22.96 -9.66
C ASP A 124 -6.54 -21.67 -8.82
N LYS A 125 -6.29 -21.77 -7.52
CA LYS A 125 -6.24 -20.60 -6.63
C LYS A 125 -5.03 -19.72 -6.95
N ALA A 126 -3.89 -20.32 -7.31
CA ALA A 126 -2.74 -19.55 -7.78
C ALA A 126 -3.06 -18.75 -9.04
N GLY A 127 -3.82 -19.34 -9.98
CA GLY A 127 -4.32 -18.65 -11.17
C GLY A 127 -5.25 -17.47 -10.86
N GLN A 128 -6.14 -17.60 -9.87
CA GLN A 128 -7.02 -16.51 -9.43
C GLN A 128 -6.24 -15.35 -8.79
N HIS A 129 -5.23 -15.66 -7.96
CA HIS A 129 -4.35 -14.65 -7.39
C HIS A 129 -3.54 -13.95 -8.47
N LEU A 130 -2.96 -14.69 -9.42
CA LEU A 130 -2.25 -14.12 -10.57
C LEU A 130 -3.13 -13.16 -11.37
N ALA A 131 -4.36 -13.57 -11.70
CA ALA A 131 -5.30 -12.72 -12.43
C ALA A 131 -5.63 -11.41 -11.67
N SER A 132 -5.60 -11.44 -10.33
CA SER A 132 -5.81 -10.26 -9.49
C SER A 132 -4.59 -9.32 -9.52
N LEU A 133 -3.37 -9.87 -9.44
CA LEU A 133 -2.12 -9.11 -9.50
C LEU A 133 -1.92 -8.41 -10.83
N MET A 134 -2.29 -9.07 -11.93
CA MET A 134 -2.11 -8.55 -13.29
C MET A 134 -3.14 -7.47 -13.66
N ARG A 135 -4.07 -7.12 -12.77
CA ARG A 135 -4.97 -5.98 -13.02
C ARG A 135 -4.19 -4.68 -12.90
N PHE A 136 -4.27 -3.84 -13.92
CA PHE A 136 -3.67 -2.50 -13.92
C PHE A 136 -3.99 -1.69 -12.65
N GLN A 137 -5.26 -1.73 -12.22
CA GLN A 137 -5.70 -1.05 -11.00
C GLN A 137 -4.98 -1.55 -9.74
N PHE A 138 -4.68 -2.86 -9.65
CA PHE A 138 -3.95 -3.42 -8.51
C PHE A 138 -2.52 -2.91 -8.48
N VAL A 139 -1.82 -2.94 -9.63
CA VAL A 139 -0.41 -2.51 -9.73
C VAL A 139 -0.26 -1.04 -9.32
N ILE A 140 -1.08 -0.16 -9.89
CA ILE A 140 -1.04 1.27 -9.55
C ILE A 140 -1.39 1.49 -8.08
N ALA A 141 -2.45 0.86 -7.58
CA ALA A 141 -2.86 1.02 -6.19
C ALA A 141 -1.80 0.48 -5.22
N LEU A 142 -1.08 -0.60 -5.56
CA LEU A 142 0.02 -1.14 -4.76
C LEU A 142 1.17 -0.13 -4.67
N VAL A 143 1.65 0.37 -5.82
CA VAL A 143 2.76 1.33 -5.86
C VAL A 143 2.43 2.60 -5.08
N VAL A 144 1.26 3.19 -5.33
CA VAL A 144 0.84 4.43 -4.67
C VAL A 144 0.61 4.22 -3.18
N SER A 145 -0.07 3.13 -2.78
CA SER A 145 -0.35 2.87 -1.36
C SER A 145 0.94 2.61 -0.59
N GLU A 146 1.86 1.86 -1.18
CA GLU A 146 3.15 1.56 -0.57
C GLU A 146 3.97 2.84 -0.37
N HIS A 147 4.11 3.67 -1.41
CA HIS A 147 4.84 4.95 -1.33
C HIS A 147 4.28 5.87 -0.24
N VAL A 148 2.98 6.15 -0.30
CA VAL A 148 2.32 7.07 0.67
C VAL A 148 2.44 6.55 2.10
N LEU A 149 2.33 5.24 2.30
CA LEU A 149 2.48 4.66 3.63
C LEU A 149 3.94 4.71 4.10
N GLN A 150 4.92 4.42 3.24
CA GLN A 150 6.33 4.55 3.61
C GLN A 150 6.70 6.01 3.99
N SER A 151 6.22 6.99 3.22
CA SER A 151 6.42 8.42 3.48
C SER A 151 5.96 8.87 4.87
N THR A 152 5.02 8.16 5.49
CA THR A 152 4.49 8.52 6.80
C THR A 152 5.17 7.78 7.95
N VAL A 153 5.97 6.72 7.69
CA VAL A 153 6.30 5.65 8.67
C VAL A 153 7.16 6.12 9.82
N HIS A 154 7.89 7.21 9.61
CA HIS A 154 8.74 7.84 10.62
C HIS A 154 7.95 8.64 11.65
N LEU A 155 6.80 9.21 11.27
CA LEU A 155 6.04 10.09 12.16
C LEU A 155 5.56 9.41 13.46
N PRO A 156 5.01 8.19 13.46
CA PRO A 156 4.62 7.52 14.69
C PRO A 156 5.79 7.24 15.63
N ILE A 157 6.96 6.90 15.07
CA ILE A 157 8.19 6.62 15.82
C ILE A 157 8.68 7.92 16.46
N PHE A 158 8.71 9.00 15.68
CA PHE A 158 9.06 10.33 16.16
C PHE A 158 8.13 10.82 17.28
N LEU A 159 6.82 10.71 17.07
CA LEU A 159 5.78 11.15 18.02
C LEU A 159 5.71 10.31 19.31
N GLN A 160 6.34 9.14 19.34
CA GLN A 160 6.44 8.27 20.53
C GLN A 160 7.81 8.37 21.21
N GLY A 161 8.75 9.14 20.67
CA GLY A 161 10.07 9.34 21.27
C GLY A 161 9.99 10.01 22.63
N ALA A 162 10.81 9.56 23.59
CA ALA A 162 10.84 10.11 24.94
C ALA A 162 11.25 11.59 24.95
N GLU A 163 12.14 11.97 24.02
CA GLU A 163 12.68 13.32 23.82
C GLU A 163 11.93 14.09 22.71
N CYS A 164 10.67 13.74 22.43
CA CYS A 164 9.91 14.37 21.35
C CYS A 164 9.66 15.86 21.63
N ASP A 165 10.30 16.73 20.84
CA ASP A 165 10.00 18.16 20.82
C ASP A 165 8.72 18.42 20.02
N LEU A 166 7.72 19.07 20.65
CA LEU A 166 6.41 19.31 20.03
C LEU A 166 6.47 20.29 18.86
N LEU A 167 7.37 21.27 18.87
CA LEU A 167 7.54 22.20 17.76
C LEU A 167 8.17 21.49 16.57
N GLU A 168 9.16 20.64 16.83
CA GLU A 168 9.79 19.81 15.80
C GLU A 168 8.81 18.78 15.23
N ALA A 169 7.97 18.16 16.08
CA ALA A 169 6.90 17.27 15.64
C ALA A 169 5.94 17.94 14.65
N VAL A 170 5.58 19.20 14.91
CA VAL A 170 4.71 19.97 14.02
C VAL A 170 5.42 20.27 12.70
N LYS A 171 6.72 20.59 12.72
CA LYS A 171 7.49 20.81 11.49
C LYS A 171 7.57 19.53 10.67
N GLU A 172 7.94 18.41 11.27
CA GLU A 172 8.02 17.10 10.60
C GLU A 172 6.67 16.70 9.97
N CYS A 173 5.57 16.87 10.70
CA CYS A 173 4.23 16.60 10.15
C CYS A 173 3.93 17.50 8.94
N LYS A 174 4.31 18.78 8.98
CA LYS A 174 4.11 19.71 7.86
C LYS A 174 4.96 19.33 6.66
N THR A 175 6.23 18.98 6.87
CA THR A 175 7.14 18.52 5.82
C THR A 175 6.54 17.33 5.08
N VAL A 176 6.07 16.30 5.80
CA VAL A 176 5.44 15.12 5.17
C VAL A 176 4.18 15.50 4.40
N VAL A 177 3.34 16.40 4.94
CA VAL A 177 2.13 16.86 4.24
C VAL A 177 2.47 17.66 2.98
N GLU A 178 3.48 18.53 3.03
CA GLU A 178 3.93 19.33 1.90
C GLU A 178 4.53 18.44 0.80
N MET A 179 5.36 17.47 1.17
CA MET A 179 5.91 16.45 0.27
C MET A 179 4.80 15.67 -0.45
N LEU A 180 3.83 15.12 0.30
CA LEU A 180 2.70 14.39 -0.29
C LEU A 180 1.83 15.29 -1.20
N ARG A 181 1.76 16.60 -0.91
CA ARG A 181 1.03 17.57 -1.75
C ARG A 181 1.80 17.92 -3.03
N SER A 182 3.12 18.01 -2.98
CA SER A 182 3.94 18.27 -4.17
C SER A 182 3.94 17.07 -5.11
N GLU A 183 4.16 15.88 -4.55
CA GLU A 183 4.15 14.60 -5.30
C GLU A 183 2.82 14.34 -5.99
N ARG A 184 1.71 14.73 -5.36
CA ARG A 184 0.37 14.57 -5.92
C ARG A 184 0.19 15.22 -7.30
N ASN A 185 0.93 16.27 -7.61
CA ASN A 185 0.83 16.98 -8.90
C ASN A 185 2.03 16.73 -9.81
N ASP A 186 2.94 15.82 -9.43
CA ASP A 186 4.11 15.47 -10.23
C ASP A 186 3.94 14.07 -10.82
N ASP A 187 3.61 14.02 -12.10
CA ASP A 187 3.46 12.78 -12.86
C ASP A 187 4.74 11.92 -12.84
N ASN A 188 5.91 12.50 -12.56
CA ASN A 188 7.18 11.77 -12.52
C ASN A 188 7.44 11.02 -11.22
N THR A 189 6.77 11.39 -10.13
CA THR A 189 7.05 10.83 -8.79
C THR A 189 6.97 9.30 -8.80
N TYR A 190 5.97 8.73 -9.48
CA TYR A 190 5.75 7.28 -9.49
C TYR A 190 6.38 6.55 -10.69
N LEU A 191 7.00 7.27 -11.63
CA LEU A 191 7.53 6.66 -12.86
C LEU A 191 8.74 5.77 -12.63
N MET A 192 9.58 6.07 -11.64
CA MET A 192 10.73 5.22 -11.29
C MET A 192 10.28 3.92 -10.60
N ASP A 193 9.30 4.00 -9.70
CA ASP A 193 8.72 2.82 -9.04
C ASP A 193 7.97 1.91 -10.01
N ILE A 194 7.24 2.49 -10.96
CA ILE A 194 6.61 1.75 -12.06
C ILE A 194 7.69 1.22 -13.04
N GLY A 195 8.82 1.92 -13.13
CA GLY A 195 9.93 1.64 -14.03
C GLY A 195 10.66 0.32 -13.79
N LEU A 196 10.55 -0.27 -12.59
CA LEU A 196 11.10 -1.60 -12.30
C LEU A 196 10.37 -2.73 -13.05
N SER A 197 9.21 -2.48 -13.67
CA SER A 197 8.57 -3.38 -14.63
C SER A 197 8.33 -2.72 -15.99
N LEU A 198 9.11 -1.69 -16.37
CA LEU A 198 8.80 -0.82 -17.51
C LEU A 198 8.45 -1.57 -18.80
N GLU A 199 9.05 -2.73 -19.10
CA GLU A 199 8.66 -3.53 -20.27
C GLU A 199 7.32 -4.26 -20.10
N ASP A 200 7.02 -4.78 -18.92
CA ASP A 200 5.75 -5.43 -18.60
C ASP A 200 4.62 -4.41 -18.46
N PHE A 201 4.90 -3.26 -17.85
CA PHE A 201 4.02 -2.11 -17.79
C PHE A 201 3.78 -1.54 -19.18
N LYS A 202 4.82 -1.34 -20.01
CA LYS A 202 4.67 -0.94 -21.42
C LYS A 202 3.87 -1.97 -22.20
N ARG A 203 4.09 -3.27 -21.97
CA ARG A 203 3.34 -4.37 -22.62
C ARG A 203 1.87 -4.37 -22.21
N GLU A 204 1.56 -4.10 -20.96
CA GLU A 204 0.18 -4.06 -20.47
C GLU A 204 -0.54 -2.76 -20.87
N VAL A 205 0.18 -1.64 -20.92
CA VAL A 205 -0.26 -0.38 -21.54
C VAL A 205 -0.48 -0.56 -23.05
N GLU A 206 0.36 -1.31 -23.76
CA GLU A 206 0.17 -1.63 -25.18
C GLU A 206 -1.01 -2.58 -25.42
N ARG A 207 -1.22 -3.59 -24.57
CA ARG A 207 -2.43 -4.44 -24.60
C ARG A 207 -3.69 -3.64 -24.32
N TRP A 208 -3.63 -2.70 -23.37
CA TRP A 208 -4.73 -1.79 -23.08
C TRP A 208 -4.97 -0.81 -24.24
N ARG A 209 -3.92 -0.23 -24.83
CA ARG A 209 -3.99 0.59 -26.06
C ARG A 209 -4.60 -0.20 -27.22
N ALA A 210 -4.28 -1.48 -27.37
CA ALA A 210 -4.86 -2.36 -28.38
C ALA A 210 -6.37 -2.59 -28.17
N ARG A 211 -6.82 -2.67 -26.90
CA ARG A 211 -8.27 -2.69 -26.56
C ARG A 211 -8.94 -1.34 -26.79
N CYS A 212 -8.24 -0.23 -26.55
CA CYS A 212 -8.74 1.13 -26.80
C CYS A 212 -8.76 1.53 -28.28
N ARG A 213 -8.04 0.83 -29.18
CA ARG A 213 -8.18 1.01 -30.65
C ARG A 213 -9.56 0.63 -31.19
N ILE A 214 -10.38 -0.03 -30.38
CA ILE A 214 -11.77 -0.40 -30.68
C ILE A 214 -12.73 0.76 -30.33
N LEU A 215 -12.25 1.79 -29.63
CA LEU A 215 -13.03 2.97 -29.29
C LEU A 215 -13.04 3.99 -30.44
N PRO A 216 -14.16 4.71 -30.67
CA PRO A 216 -14.20 5.85 -31.59
C PRO A 216 -13.10 6.88 -31.30
N ARG A 217 -12.52 7.49 -32.36
CA ARG A 217 -11.33 8.37 -32.29
C ARG A 217 -11.48 9.55 -31.30
N ASP A 218 -12.70 10.00 -31.08
CA ASP A 218 -13.11 11.07 -30.15
C ASP A 218 -13.12 10.64 -28.68
N LYS A 219 -12.98 9.33 -28.39
CA LYS A 219 -12.99 8.75 -27.03
C LYS A 219 -11.66 8.11 -26.63
N VAL A 220 -10.62 8.29 -27.43
CA VAL A 220 -9.28 7.75 -27.14
C VAL A 220 -8.54 8.74 -26.22
N PRO A 221 -8.17 8.34 -24.99
CA PRO A 221 -7.44 9.22 -24.08
C PRO A 221 -6.01 9.45 -24.56
N THR A 222 -5.55 10.69 -24.51
CA THR A 222 -4.22 11.13 -24.96
C THR A 222 -3.24 11.35 -23.81
N THR A 223 -3.68 11.25 -22.56
CA THR A 223 -2.84 11.39 -21.35
C THR A 223 -3.11 10.28 -20.32
N LEU A 224 -2.17 10.09 -19.37
CA LEU A 224 -2.30 9.14 -18.25
C LEU A 224 -3.50 9.50 -17.36
N CYS A 225 -3.72 10.78 -17.08
CA CYS A 225 -4.91 11.27 -16.37
C CYS A 225 -6.22 10.95 -17.10
N GLN A 226 -6.29 11.16 -18.43
CA GLN A 226 -7.48 10.81 -19.21
C GLN A 226 -7.72 9.30 -19.29
N THR A 227 -6.65 8.50 -19.26
CA THR A 227 -6.70 7.04 -19.17
C THR A 227 -7.28 6.60 -17.83
N LEU A 228 -6.89 7.26 -16.74
CA LEU A 228 -7.39 7.01 -15.38
C LEU A 228 -8.85 7.47 -15.20
N ASP A 229 -9.24 8.59 -15.82
CA ASP A 229 -10.63 9.11 -15.81
C ASP A 229 -11.62 8.19 -16.52
N ILE A 230 -11.20 7.48 -17.57
CA ILE A 230 -12.04 6.53 -18.32
C ILE A 230 -12.24 5.22 -17.55
N VAL A 231 -11.25 4.79 -16.76
CA VAL A 231 -11.32 3.53 -16.00
C VAL A 231 -12.20 3.67 -14.76
N ASN A 232 -12.23 4.84 -14.10
CA ASN A 232 -13.21 5.16 -13.07
C ASN A 232 -13.20 6.66 -12.67
N PRO A 233 -14.12 7.51 -13.16
CA PRO A 233 -14.14 8.94 -12.85
C PRO A 233 -14.43 9.25 -11.36
N HIS A 234 -14.87 8.24 -10.58
CA HIS A 234 -15.11 8.37 -9.15
C HIS A 234 -13.88 8.06 -8.28
N CYS A 235 -12.91 7.26 -8.72
CA CYS A 235 -11.77 6.88 -7.87
C CYS A 235 -10.83 8.06 -7.60
N ILE A 236 -10.53 8.89 -8.61
CA ILE A 236 -9.72 10.09 -8.42
C ILE A 236 -10.49 11.15 -7.64
N ARG A 237 -11.77 11.39 -7.98
CA ARG A 237 -12.60 12.36 -7.24
C ARG A 237 -12.79 11.96 -5.78
N LEU A 238 -12.98 10.69 -5.44
CA LEU A 238 -13.19 10.24 -4.05
C LEU A 238 -11.89 10.17 -3.24
N LEU A 239 -10.77 9.69 -3.79
CA LEU A 239 -9.47 9.72 -3.09
C LEU A 239 -8.98 11.16 -2.83
N ILE A 240 -9.33 12.10 -3.73
CA ILE A 240 -9.01 13.53 -3.59
C ILE A 240 -9.98 14.27 -2.68
N GLN A 241 -11.28 13.96 -2.73
CA GLN A 241 -12.31 14.68 -2.00
C GLN A 241 -12.35 14.31 -0.50
N TYR A 242 -11.90 13.10 -0.13
CA TYR A 242 -11.84 12.67 1.28
C TYR A 242 -10.50 12.92 1.99
N CYS A 243 -9.39 13.09 1.27
CA CYS A 243 -8.12 13.52 1.88
C CYS A 243 -8.06 15.04 2.16
N VAL A 244 -9.07 15.82 1.76
CA VAL A 244 -9.10 17.29 1.92
C VAL A 244 -10.31 17.79 2.74
N PHE A 245 -11.26 16.92 3.11
CA PHE A 245 -12.36 17.30 4.01
C PHE A 245 -12.68 16.21 5.05
N SER A 246 -11.91 16.24 6.15
CA SER A 246 -12.39 16.45 7.54
C SER A 246 -11.18 16.52 8.46
#